data_AF-A0A4S4LZM5-F1
#
_entry.id   AF-A0A4S4LZM5-F1
#
_cell.length_a   1.000
_cell.length_b   1.000
_cell.length_c   1.000
_cell.angle_alpha   90.00
_cell.angle_beta   90.00
_cell.angle_gamma   90.00
#
_symmetry.space_group_name_H-M   'P 1'
#
loop_
_entity.id
_entity.type
_entity.pdbx_description
1 polymer ?
#
loop_
_entity_poly.entity_id
_entity_poly.type
_entity_poly.pdbx_seq_one_letter_code
_entity_poly.pdbx_strand_id
1 'polypeptide(L)'
;TFTDKVEFLQRDIDAASLSVTTLPGTIFYQTIVCVRRFPVDLDPQYMSEEEVDGLEWIGKWTLDGKKATKRVGASVLEERTVDSERERLEVLRDVFRIDVLAEDARWIVGRVPELPVS
;
A
#
# COMPACT_ATOMS: atom_id res chain seq x y z
N THR A 1 2.43 17.64 -6.56
CA THR A 1 2.90 18.08 -7.88
C THR A 1 4.38 17.76 -7.98
N PHE A 2 4.80 17.03 -9.01
CA PHE A 2 6.22 16.79 -9.30
C PHE A 2 6.72 17.83 -10.31
N THR A 3 8.01 18.13 -10.29
CA THR A 3 8.66 19.02 -11.28
C THR A 3 9.50 18.16 -12.22
N ASP A 4 9.39 18.41 -13.52
CA ASP A 4 10.22 17.82 -14.58
C ASP A 4 11.48 18.65 -14.87
N LYS A 5 11.60 19.83 -14.24
CA LYS A 5 12.67 20.80 -14.51
C LYS A 5 13.92 20.60 -13.65
N VAL A 6 13.89 19.66 -12.72
CA VAL A 6 15.00 19.38 -11.79
C VAL A 6 15.24 17.88 -11.78
N GLU A 7 16.43 17.47 -12.20
CA GLU A 7 16.88 16.09 -12.01
C GLU A 7 17.17 15.87 -10.52
N PHE A 8 16.54 14.85 -9.93
CA PHE A 8 16.83 14.43 -8.56
C PHE A 8 18.04 13.52 -8.57
N LEU A 9 19.06 13.86 -7.78
CA LEU A 9 20.22 13.01 -7.61
C LEU A 9 19.86 11.85 -6.66
N GLN A 10 20.60 10.75 -6.73
CA GLN A 10 20.41 9.61 -5.82
C GLN A 10 20.44 10.05 -4.34
N ARG A 11 21.31 11.01 -4.01
CA ARG A 11 21.40 11.58 -2.66
C ARG A 11 20.09 12.21 -2.17
N ASP A 12 19.33 12.84 -3.07
CA ASP A 12 18.04 13.45 -2.73
C ASP A 12 16.99 12.37 -2.43
N ILE A 13 17.02 11.28 -3.21
CA ILE A 13 16.16 10.10 -3.02
C ILE A 13 16.48 9.42 -1.69
N ASP A 14 17.77 9.23 -1.38
CA ASP A 14 18.22 8.60 -0.14
C ASP A 14 17.82 9.44 1.08
N ALA A 15 18.01 10.77 1.01
CA ALA A 15 17.60 11.69 2.06
C ALA A 15 16.07 11.64 2.28
N ALA A 16 15.28 11.66 1.20
CA ALA A 16 13.83 11.55 1.29
C ALA A 16 13.38 10.20 1.87
N SER A 17 14.00 9.10 1.43
CA SER A 17 13.72 7.75 1.93
C SER A 17 14.01 7.64 3.43
N LEU A 18 15.15 8.16 3.88
CA LEU A 18 15.49 8.24 5.30
C LEU A 18 14.43 9.04 6.07
N SER A 19 14.07 10.24 5.60
CA SER A 19 13.04 11.06 6.25
C SER A 19 11.70 10.33 6.37
N VAL A 20 11.23 9.71 5.29
CA VAL A 20 9.94 9.02 5.26
C VAL A 20 9.91 7.79 6.17
N THR A 21 11.04 7.11 6.36
CA THR A 21 11.16 5.89 7.19
C THR A 21 11.49 6.14 8.66
N THR A 22 11.95 7.34 9.02
CA THR A 22 12.44 7.64 10.38
C THR A 22 11.72 8.77 11.10
N LEU A 23 11.14 9.73 10.37
CA LEU A 23 10.50 10.87 11.01
C LEU A 23 9.11 10.48 11.57
N PRO A 24 8.80 10.83 12.82
CA PRO A 24 7.46 10.69 13.36
C PRO A 24 6.43 11.45 12.51
N GLY A 25 5.22 10.89 12.40
CA GLY A 25 4.11 11.52 11.68
C GLY A 25 4.05 11.23 10.17
N THR A 26 5.05 10.56 9.59
CA THR A 26 4.94 10.04 8.23
C THR A 26 4.04 8.81 8.21
N ILE A 27 3.37 8.56 7.08
CA ILE A 27 2.42 7.45 6.95
C ILE A 27 3.09 6.08 7.20
N PHE A 28 4.35 5.91 6.79
CA PHE A 28 5.06 4.62 6.91
C PHE A 28 5.75 4.44 8.27
N TYR A 29 5.70 5.43 9.16
CA TYR A 29 6.36 5.33 10.47
C TYR A 29 5.68 4.31 11.38
N GLN A 30 4.34 4.34 11.43
CA GLN A 30 3.52 3.51 12.34
C GLN A 30 2.44 2.71 11.63
N THR A 31 2.23 2.94 10.33
CA THR A 31 1.15 2.31 9.57
C THR A 31 1.72 1.38 8.50
N ILE A 32 1.21 0.15 8.45
CA ILE A 32 1.48 -0.74 7.33
C ILE A 32 0.60 -0.30 6.16
N VAL A 33 1.25 0.01 5.05
CA VAL A 33 0.59 0.34 3.79
C VAL A 33 1.06 -0.65 2.72
N CYS A 34 0.12 -1.29 2.04
CA CYS A 34 0.43 -2.19 0.93
C CYS A 34 -0.43 -1.86 -0.28
N VAL A 35 0.14 -2.00 -1.47
CA VAL A 35 -0.58 -1.88 -2.73
C VAL A 35 -0.22 -3.05 -3.62
N ARG A 36 -1.24 -3.76 -4.13
CA ARG A 36 -1.07 -4.78 -5.15
C ARG A 36 -2.03 -4.52 -6.29
N ARG A 37 -1.51 -4.46 -7.50
CA ARG A 37 -2.29 -4.33 -8.74
C ARG A 37 -2.62 -5.71 -9.30
N PHE A 38 -3.77 -5.83 -9.96
CA PHE A 38 -4.17 -7.04 -10.68
C PHE A 38 -4.87 -6.65 -11.98
N PRO A 39 -4.67 -7.42 -13.06
CA PRO A 39 -5.40 -7.21 -14.30
C PRO A 39 -6.89 -7.48 -14.07
N VAL A 40 -7.73 -6.74 -14.79
CA VAL A 40 -9.18 -6.88 -14.73
C VAL A 40 -9.71 -7.02 -16.14
N ASP A 41 -10.38 -8.14 -16.39
CA ASP A 41 -11.30 -8.25 -17.51
C ASP A 41 -12.59 -7.55 -17.07
N LEU A 42 -12.80 -6.32 -17.56
CA LEU A 42 -14.00 -5.57 -17.18
C LEU A 42 -15.22 -6.11 -17.90
N ASP A 43 -16.29 -6.28 -17.14
CA ASP A 43 -17.64 -6.39 -17.68
C ASP A 43 -18.05 -5.04 -18.28
N PRO A 44 -18.67 -4.99 -19.49
CA PRO A 44 -19.11 -3.77 -20.15
C PRO A 44 -19.86 -2.77 -19.27
N GLN A 45 -20.55 -3.23 -18.21
CA GLN A 45 -21.26 -2.36 -17.26
C GLN A 45 -20.36 -1.38 -16.47
N TYR A 46 -19.04 -1.59 -16.44
CA TYR A 46 -18.08 -0.74 -15.72
C TYR A 46 -17.21 0.11 -16.65
N MET A 47 -17.46 0.05 -17.96
CA MET A 47 -16.73 0.80 -18.97
C MET A 47 -17.37 2.19 -19.15
N SER A 48 -16.57 3.25 -19.12
CA SER A 48 -17.01 4.57 -19.59
C SER A 48 -17.05 4.58 -21.12
N GLU A 49 -17.92 5.40 -21.72
CA GLU A 49 -18.08 5.50 -23.19
C GLU A 49 -16.77 5.88 -23.94
N GLU A 50 -15.78 6.44 -23.25
CA GLU A 50 -14.45 6.68 -23.77
C GLU A 50 -13.55 5.46 -23.51
N GLU A 51 -13.63 4.45 -24.39
CA GLU A 51 -12.58 3.43 -24.48
C GLU A 51 -11.30 4.08 -25.00
N VAL A 52 -10.23 4.05 -24.20
CA VAL A 52 -8.88 4.36 -24.69
C VAL A 52 -8.30 3.06 -25.21
N ASP A 53 -8.35 2.90 -26.53
CA ASP A 53 -7.90 1.71 -27.24
C ASP A 53 -6.43 1.37 -26.86
N GLY A 54 -6.17 0.11 -26.49
CA GLY A 54 -4.84 -0.39 -26.14
C GLY A 54 -4.38 -0.25 -24.68
N LEU A 55 -5.24 0.15 -23.73
CA LEU A 55 -4.92 0.14 -22.29
C LEU A 55 -5.56 -1.03 -21.55
N GLU A 56 -4.75 -1.73 -20.74
CA GLU A 56 -5.24 -2.78 -19.83
C GLU A 56 -5.90 -2.17 -18.59
N TRP A 57 -7.07 -2.67 -18.24
CA TRP A 57 -7.73 -2.29 -16.99
C TRP A 57 -7.05 -2.93 -15.80
N ILE A 58 -6.71 -2.10 -14.82
CA ILE A 58 -5.99 -2.53 -13.62
C ILE A 58 -6.83 -2.22 -12.38
N GLY A 59 -7.17 -3.27 -11.66
CA GLY A 59 -7.69 -3.20 -10.31
C GLY A 59 -6.54 -3.08 -9.29
N LYS A 60 -6.87 -2.64 -8.08
CA LYS A 60 -5.91 -2.59 -6.98
C LYS A 60 -6.51 -3.04 -5.67
N TRP A 61 -5.70 -3.75 -4.91
CA TRP A 61 -5.83 -3.87 -3.46
C TRP A 61 -4.98 -2.81 -2.79
N THR A 62 -5.51 -2.18 -1.75
CA THR A 62 -4.79 -1.28 -0.86
C THR A 62 -5.03 -1.71 0.58
N LEU A 63 -3.97 -1.91 1.35
CA LEU A 63 -4.03 -2.01 2.81
C LEU A 63 -3.54 -0.67 3.36
N ASP A 64 -4.33 -0.07 4.25
CA ASP A 64 -3.98 1.11 5.03
C ASP A 64 -4.32 0.85 6.49
N GLY A 65 -3.30 0.54 7.29
CA GLY A 65 -3.44 0.17 8.69
C GLY A 65 -4.28 -1.10 8.85
N LYS A 66 -5.54 -0.93 9.24
CA LYS A 66 -6.50 -2.04 9.44
C LYS A 66 -7.43 -2.27 8.26
N LYS A 67 -7.43 -1.42 7.23
CA LYS A 67 -8.43 -1.50 6.16
C LYS A 67 -7.79 -1.99 4.88
N ALA A 68 -8.27 -3.13 4.38
CA ALA A 68 -7.93 -3.64 3.06
C ALA A 68 -9.10 -3.40 2.10
N THR A 69 -8.87 -2.68 1.01
CA THR A 69 -9.91 -2.35 0.02
C THR A 69 -9.50 -2.81 -1.37
N LYS A 70 -10.41 -3.49 -2.07
CA LYS A 70 -10.30 -3.84 -3.49
C LYS A 70 -11.08 -2.82 -4.32
N ARG A 71 -10.42 -2.20 -5.30
CA ARG A 71 -11.03 -1.20 -6.19
C ARG A 71 -10.72 -1.47 -7.65
N VAL A 72 -11.64 -1.07 -8.52
CA VAL A 72 -11.42 -0.92 -9.96
C VAL A 72 -11.95 0.45 -10.35
N GLY A 73 -11.09 1.31 -10.91
CA GLY A 73 -11.40 2.72 -11.08
C GLY A 73 -11.84 3.38 -9.77
N ALA A 74 -13.01 4.03 -9.79
CA ALA A 74 -13.63 4.65 -8.62
C ALA A 74 -14.45 3.68 -7.75
N SER A 75 -14.74 2.48 -8.26
CA SER A 75 -15.64 1.53 -7.60
C SER A 75 -14.93 0.70 -6.54
N VAL A 76 -15.52 0.60 -5.35
CA VAL A 76 -15.12 -0.33 -4.29
C VAL A 76 -15.84 -1.65 -4.52
N LEU A 77 -15.07 -2.72 -4.76
CA LEU A 77 -15.62 -4.07 -4.96
C LEU A 77 -15.66 -4.86 -3.65
N GLU A 78 -14.71 -4.60 -2.76
CA GLU A 78 -14.56 -5.33 -1.51
C GLU A 78 -13.86 -4.47 -0.47
N GLU A 79 -14.29 -4.55 0.78
CA GLU A 79 -13.64 -3.95 1.93
C GLU A 79 -13.55 -4.98 3.07
N ARG A 80 -12.38 -5.07 3.69
CA ARG A 80 -12.11 -5.91 4.86
C ARG A 80 -11.46 -5.09 5.95
N THR A 81 -11.87 -5.30 7.19
CA THR A 81 -11.21 -4.76 8.38
C THR A 81 -10.39 -5.87 9.03
N VAL A 82 -9.14 -5.57 9.35
CA VAL A 82 -8.19 -6.46 10.01
C VAL A 82 -8.18 -6.12 11.50
N ASP A 83 -8.67 -7.05 12.31
CA ASP A 83 -8.86 -6.85 13.75
C ASP A 83 -7.76 -7.49 14.61
N SER A 84 -6.92 -8.34 14.02
CA SER A 84 -5.82 -9.02 14.72
C SER A 84 -4.54 -9.11 13.88
N GLU A 85 -3.39 -9.26 14.54
CA GLU A 85 -2.11 -9.46 13.84
C GLU A 85 -2.07 -10.76 13.03
N ARG A 86 -2.72 -11.82 13.52
CA ARG A 86 -2.86 -13.08 12.77
C ARG A 86 -3.58 -12.85 11.45
N GLU A 87 -4.72 -12.16 11.50
CA GLU A 87 -5.48 -11.82 10.29
C GLU A 87 -4.69 -10.87 9.38
N ARG A 88 -3.90 -9.95 9.94
CA ARG A 88 -3.02 -9.07 9.16
C ARG A 88 -2.01 -9.87 8.34
N LEU A 89 -1.35 -10.83 8.97
CA LEU A 89 -0.40 -11.73 8.30
C LEU A 89 -1.07 -12.57 7.20
N GLU A 90 -2.28 -13.08 7.46
CA GLU A 90 -3.08 -13.79 6.46
C GLU A 90 -3.40 -12.90 5.27
N VAL A 91 -3.81 -11.65 5.49
CA VAL A 91 -4.06 -10.67 4.42
C VAL A 91 -2.79 -10.34 3.65
N LEU A 92 -1.66 -10.11 4.32
CA LEU A 92 -0.37 -9.85 3.67
C LEU A 92 0.02 -10.99 2.72
N ARG A 93 -0.11 -12.24 3.17
CA ARG A 93 0.19 -13.43 2.37
C ARG A 93 -0.81 -13.63 1.24
N ASP A 94 -2.09 -13.68 1.56
CA ASP A 94 -3.12 -14.17 0.64
C ASP A 94 -3.52 -13.11 -0.38
N VAL A 95 -3.60 -11.84 0.06
CA VAL A 95 -3.98 -10.71 -0.80
C VAL A 95 -2.76 -10.06 -1.40
N PHE A 96 -1.73 -9.73 -0.61
CA PHE A 96 -0.60 -8.94 -1.09
C PHE A 96 0.59 -9.77 -1.57
N ARG A 97 0.57 -11.11 -1.37
CA ARG A 97 1.66 -12.03 -1.73
C ARG A 97 2.99 -11.66 -1.07
N ILE A 98 2.91 -11.18 0.17
CA ILE A 98 4.05 -10.88 1.03
C ILE A 98 4.10 -11.97 2.09
N ASP A 99 5.07 -12.86 1.98
CA ASP A 99 5.33 -13.87 2.99
C ASP A 99 6.12 -13.26 4.15
N VAL A 100 5.56 -13.37 5.35
CA VAL A 100 6.24 -13.01 6.61
C VAL A 100 6.43 -14.29 7.39
N LEU A 101 7.68 -14.60 7.72
CA LEU A 101 8.00 -15.77 8.54
C LEU A 101 7.39 -15.60 9.93
N ALA A 102 6.96 -16.71 10.54
CA ALA A 102 6.33 -16.67 11.87
C ALA A 102 7.24 -16.04 12.94
N GLU A 103 8.56 -16.22 12.82
CA GLU A 103 9.57 -15.62 13.71
C GLU A 103 9.73 -14.10 13.55
N ASP A 104 9.38 -13.58 12.37
CA ASP A 104 9.48 -12.15 12.04
C ASP A 104 8.18 -11.38 12.32
N ALA A 105 7.09 -12.08 12.60
CA ALA A 105 5.78 -11.49 12.91
C ALA A 105 5.86 -10.42 14.03
N ARG A 106 6.75 -10.61 15.01
CA ARG A 106 6.96 -9.66 16.12
C ARG A 106 7.53 -8.31 15.68
N TRP A 107 8.14 -8.22 14.51
CA TRP A 107 8.80 -6.99 14.01
C TRP A 107 7.89 -6.16 13.10
N ILE A 108 6.77 -6.71 12.65
CA ILE A 108 5.85 -6.06 11.69
C ILE A 108 4.67 -5.34 12.34
N VAL A 109 4.49 -5.43 13.67
CA VAL A 109 3.40 -4.76 14.41
C VAL A 109 3.42 -3.23 14.28
N GLY A 110 4.49 -2.66 13.74
CA GLY A 110 4.77 -1.23 13.66
C GLY A 110 5.77 -0.82 14.74
N ARG A 111 6.58 0.20 14.45
CA ARG A 111 7.50 0.75 15.45
C ARG A 111 6.67 1.57 16.45
N VAL A 112 6.51 1.08 17.67
CA VAL A 112 6.41 2.01 18.81
C VAL A 112 7.82 2.58 18.97
N PRO A 113 8.01 3.92 19.03
CA PRO A 113 9.34 4.45 19.29
C PRO A 113 9.88 3.80 20.57
N GLU A 114 10.96 3.02 20.44
CA GLU A 114 11.70 2.46 21.60
C GLU A 114 12.38 3.55 22.43
N LEU A 115 12.38 4.79 21.92
CA LEU A 115 12.90 5.95 22.63
C LEU A 115 11.83 6.50 23.59
N PRO A 116 12.17 6.76 24.86
CA PRO A 116 11.27 7.43 25.78
C PRO A 116 10.85 8.77 25.18
N VAL A 117 9.54 9.00 25.15
CA VAL A 117 8.97 10.30 24.81
C VAL A 117 9.43 11.26 25.92
N SER A 118 10.43 12.09 25.60
CA SER A 118 10.95 13.15 26.47
C SER A 118 9.94 14.27 26.63
#